data_AF-M3G068-F1
#
_entry.id   AF-M3G068-F1
#
_cell.length_a   1.000
_cell.length_b   1.000
_cell.length_c   1.000
_cell.angle_alpha   90.00
_cell.angle_beta   90.00
_cell.angle_gamma   90.00
#
_symmetry.space_group_name_H-M   'P 1'
#
loop_
_entity.id
_entity.type
_entity.pdbx_description
1 polymer ?
#
loop_
_entity_poly.entity_id
_entity_poly.type
_entity_poly.pdbx_seq_one_letter_code
_entity_poly.pdbx_strand_id
1 'polypeptide(L)'
;LNLEYPDQTDVIGKTKYGWDQTLGDFRQQINNGGVVILSKWPIQEKIQYIFKNHGCGNDTFYNKGFAYVKIKKGGQIIHIVGTDTQSEDSTCSDLGANARINQLTEIKKFIDSKRISNKEIVLIAGALNVDKSNQSEYKNMLNILEVNEPNYAGIPFTWDTKKNKIAAYNNIYYSWNQTSNYGEYILVSKNHFQLPIWQNLAYDPISPTTWKRKNGYTSYEFSDHFPIYGFVYADPSTPTKSGHRRKYDQVSLIAKYTGKAIQVDHNRPDGWLKADGTAKEKGTEFTKFNLLQEYDPDSNTFCMLGGRVRIESSQYLNYFWTWWLRGGGGNYAYYPKFDDSSKLLEMIIIRQGCLEDESLVVFKDFDTYGKYYYFLAVWENGSWKDYIYLWYTNAQPNSYFIAKLNTSPERDWSKDLIYR
;
A
#
# COMPACT_ATOMS: atom_id res chain seq x y z
N LEU A 1 -5.24 21.25 -4.68
CA LEU A 1 -3.87 21.18 -5.21
C LEU A 1 -3.33 22.56 -5.59
N ASN A 2 -3.82 23.24 -6.63
CA ASN A 2 -3.27 24.55 -7.04
C ASN A 2 -3.31 25.65 -5.98
N LEU A 3 -4.28 25.64 -5.06
CA LEU A 3 -4.33 26.60 -3.94
C LEU A 3 -3.24 26.36 -2.90
N GLU A 4 -2.80 25.11 -2.73
CA GLU A 4 -1.78 24.75 -1.74
C GLU A 4 -0.37 24.76 -2.35
N TYR A 5 -0.25 24.33 -3.60
CA TYR A 5 1.00 24.29 -4.36
C TYR A 5 0.80 25.06 -5.68
N PRO A 6 0.92 26.41 -5.65
CA PRO A 6 0.61 27.24 -6.81
C PRO A 6 1.63 27.15 -7.94
N ASP A 7 2.87 26.75 -7.65
CA ASP A 7 3.94 26.64 -8.66
C ASP A 7 4.25 25.18 -8.96
N GLN A 8 4.18 24.81 -10.24
CA GLN A 8 4.21 23.42 -10.68
C GLN A 8 4.96 23.27 -12.01
N THR A 9 5.63 22.14 -12.18
CA THR A 9 6.09 21.69 -13.49
C THR A 9 4.95 21.05 -14.27
N ASP A 10 5.09 20.88 -15.59
CA ASP A 10 4.27 19.86 -16.29
C ASP A 10 4.87 18.47 -15.98
N VAL A 11 4.25 17.42 -16.49
CA VAL A 11 4.78 16.05 -16.41
C VAL A 11 5.95 15.90 -17.40
N ILE A 12 7.08 15.35 -16.95
CA ILE A 12 8.24 15.13 -17.83
C ILE A 12 7.90 14.27 -19.03
N GLY A 13 8.53 14.53 -20.18
CA GLY A 13 8.38 13.68 -21.36
C GLY A 13 7.04 13.82 -22.10
N LYS A 14 6.10 14.61 -21.58
CA LYS A 14 4.80 14.88 -22.21
C LYS A 14 4.91 15.92 -23.34
N THR A 15 5.65 16.99 -23.08
CA THR A 15 5.83 18.12 -24.01
C THR A 15 7.11 18.87 -23.69
N LYS A 16 7.67 19.58 -24.67
CA LYS A 16 8.79 20.51 -24.46
C LYS A 16 8.33 21.89 -23.97
N TYR A 17 7.06 22.24 -24.18
CA TYR A 17 6.50 23.54 -23.79
C TYR A 17 6.39 23.69 -22.27
N GLY A 18 6.62 24.90 -21.77
CA GLY A 18 6.50 25.21 -20.34
C GLY A 18 7.69 24.76 -19.48
N TRP A 19 8.76 24.27 -20.10
CA TRP A 19 10.06 23.99 -19.47
C TRP A 19 11.09 25.02 -19.94
N ASP A 20 12.00 25.45 -19.07
CA ASP A 20 13.09 26.35 -19.47
C ASP A 20 14.06 25.64 -20.40
N GLN A 21 14.31 24.34 -20.15
CA GLN A 21 15.08 23.46 -21.03
C GLN A 21 14.51 22.04 -21.02
N THR A 22 14.67 21.36 -22.15
CA THR A 22 14.45 19.92 -22.29
C THR A 22 15.76 19.28 -22.71
N LEU A 23 16.31 18.43 -21.85
CA LEU A 23 17.60 17.78 -22.01
C LEU A 23 17.45 16.26 -22.13
N GLY A 24 18.57 15.58 -22.37
CA GLY A 24 18.61 14.12 -22.53
C GLY A 24 18.07 13.67 -23.88
N ASP A 25 17.45 12.49 -23.94
CA ASP A 25 16.92 11.90 -25.18
C ASP A 25 15.38 11.93 -25.21
N PHE A 26 14.80 13.11 -25.40
CA PHE A 26 13.36 13.27 -25.49
C PHE A 26 12.80 12.60 -26.76
N ARG A 27 11.91 11.62 -26.59
CA ARG A 27 11.26 10.92 -27.70
C ARG A 27 9.84 11.42 -27.91
N GLN A 28 9.49 11.76 -29.16
CA GLN A 28 8.11 12.14 -29.52
C GLN A 28 7.23 10.88 -29.64
N GLN A 29 5.92 11.03 -29.41
CA GLN A 29 4.92 9.96 -29.55
C GLN A 29 5.16 8.73 -28.66
N ILE A 30 5.83 8.93 -27.52
CA ILE A 30 6.05 7.94 -26.46
C ILE A 30 5.27 8.38 -25.22
N ASN A 31 4.94 7.46 -24.30
CA ASN A 31 4.29 7.81 -23.04
C ASN A 31 5.17 8.78 -22.24
N ASN A 32 4.56 9.70 -21.49
CA ASN A 32 5.29 10.61 -20.61
C ASN A 32 5.96 9.85 -19.45
N GLY A 33 6.89 10.49 -18.74
CA GLY A 33 7.67 9.85 -17.68
C GLY A 33 7.05 9.88 -16.29
N GLY A 34 5.83 10.38 -16.11
CA GLY A 34 5.10 10.34 -14.83
C GLY A 34 5.60 11.25 -13.72
N VAL A 35 6.75 11.91 -13.84
CA VAL A 35 7.31 12.80 -12.81
C VAL A 35 6.78 14.23 -12.93
N VAL A 36 6.34 14.79 -11.81
CA VAL A 36 5.93 16.20 -11.65
C VAL A 36 6.43 16.74 -10.31
N ILE A 37 6.77 18.02 -10.23
CA ILE A 37 7.12 18.71 -8.97
C ILE A 37 6.16 19.86 -8.73
N LEU A 38 5.61 19.91 -7.52
CA LEU A 38 4.70 20.95 -7.05
C LEU A 38 5.32 21.65 -5.83
N SER A 39 5.18 22.97 -5.74
CA SER A 39 5.82 23.79 -4.71
C SER A 39 4.89 24.87 -4.17
N LYS A 40 5.00 25.10 -2.84
CA LYS A 40 4.40 26.27 -2.15
C LYS A 40 5.16 27.57 -2.45
N TRP A 41 6.40 27.45 -2.91
CA TRP A 41 7.34 28.54 -3.13
C TRP A 41 7.65 28.69 -4.62
N PRO A 42 8.02 29.89 -5.09
CA PRO A 42 8.32 30.12 -6.51
C PRO A 42 9.42 29.21 -7.04
N ILE A 43 9.14 28.54 -8.16
CA ILE A 43 10.08 27.81 -8.99
C ILE A 43 10.73 28.81 -9.94
N GLN A 44 12.02 29.04 -9.75
CA GLN A 44 12.81 30.00 -10.53
C GLN A 44 13.36 29.42 -11.82
N GLU A 45 13.53 28.10 -11.87
CA GLU A 45 14.01 27.36 -13.03
C GLU A 45 13.40 25.96 -12.98
N LYS A 46 12.94 25.46 -14.12
CA LYS A 46 12.44 24.09 -14.30
C LYS A 46 13.01 23.48 -15.59
N ILE A 47 13.72 22.37 -15.43
CA ILE A 47 14.31 21.60 -16.53
C ILE A 47 13.78 20.18 -16.47
N GLN A 48 13.43 19.60 -17.61
CA GLN A 48 13.22 18.16 -17.72
C GLN A 48 14.41 17.50 -18.41
N TYR A 49 14.74 16.29 -17.99
CA TYR A 49 15.77 15.46 -18.61
C TYR A 49 15.20 14.07 -18.82
N ILE A 50 15.19 13.59 -20.06
CA ILE A 50 14.79 12.21 -20.39
C ILE A 50 16.03 11.34 -20.47
N PHE A 51 16.06 10.22 -19.76
CA PHE A 51 17.26 9.38 -19.71
C PHE A 51 17.70 8.93 -21.11
N LYS A 52 19.01 8.95 -21.36
CA LYS A 52 19.57 8.37 -22.59
C LYS A 52 19.55 6.86 -22.54
N ASN A 53 19.75 6.29 -21.34
CA ASN A 53 19.42 4.89 -21.08
C ASN A 53 17.90 4.78 -20.84
N HIS A 54 17.18 4.40 -21.90
CA HIS A 54 15.72 4.21 -21.88
C HIS A 54 15.24 3.01 -21.05
N GLY A 55 16.13 2.34 -20.33
CA GLY A 55 15.78 1.18 -19.53
C GLY A 55 15.59 -0.08 -20.36
N CYS A 56 14.83 -1.02 -19.79
CA CYS A 56 14.50 -2.32 -20.35
C CYS A 56 13.06 -2.70 -19.95
N GLY A 57 12.52 -3.72 -20.62
CA GLY A 57 11.15 -4.16 -20.37
C GLY A 57 10.12 -3.07 -20.67
N ASN A 58 9.11 -2.97 -19.82
CA ASN A 58 7.99 -2.05 -20.03
C ASN A 58 8.41 -0.57 -19.98
N ASP A 59 9.46 -0.24 -19.22
CA ASP A 59 9.94 1.14 -19.05
C ASP A 59 10.48 1.75 -20.36
N THR A 60 10.86 0.93 -21.34
CA THR A 60 11.31 1.40 -22.66
C THR A 60 10.25 2.20 -23.43
N PHE A 61 8.97 2.03 -23.10
CA PHE A 61 7.84 2.71 -23.73
C PHE A 61 7.47 4.05 -23.05
N TYR A 62 8.28 4.53 -22.13
CA TYR A 62 8.05 5.76 -21.38
C TYR A 62 9.26 6.69 -21.47
N ASN A 63 9.01 7.99 -21.53
CA ASN A 63 10.04 9.02 -21.37
C ASN A 63 10.42 9.16 -19.89
N LYS A 64 10.88 8.08 -19.23
CA LYS A 64 11.38 8.13 -17.86
C LYS A 64 12.62 9.02 -17.78
N GLY A 65 12.82 9.64 -16.63
CA GLY A 65 13.76 10.74 -16.48
C GLY A 65 13.58 11.44 -15.15
N PHE A 66 14.04 12.70 -15.12
CA PHE A 66 13.88 13.55 -13.96
C PHE A 66 13.45 14.97 -14.32
N ALA A 67 12.71 15.58 -13.38
CA ALA A 67 12.46 17.01 -13.34
C ALA A 67 13.46 17.64 -12.37
N TYR A 68 14.13 18.71 -12.79
CA TYR A 68 14.92 19.58 -11.94
C TYR A 68 14.15 20.87 -11.71
N VAL A 69 14.09 21.32 -10.45
CA VAL A 69 13.61 22.66 -10.10
C VAL A 69 14.59 23.39 -9.18
N LYS A 70 14.70 24.70 -9.37
CA LYS A 70 15.33 25.65 -8.44
C LYS A 70 14.25 26.42 -7.72
N ILE A 71 14.14 26.26 -6.41
CA ILE A 71 13.12 26.88 -5.57
C ILE A 71 13.77 27.93 -4.66
N LYS A 72 13.10 29.08 -4.51
CA LYS A 72 13.48 30.11 -3.55
C LYS A 72 12.53 30.10 -2.35
N LYS A 73 13.03 29.67 -1.19
CA LYS A 73 12.30 29.71 0.09
C LYS A 73 12.93 30.75 1.01
N GLY A 74 12.32 31.93 1.09
CA GLY A 74 12.90 33.06 1.81
C GLY A 74 14.28 33.44 1.23
N GLY A 75 15.32 33.43 2.07
CA GLY A 75 16.71 33.68 1.67
C GLY A 75 17.47 32.44 1.16
N GLN A 76 16.88 31.25 1.22
CA GLN A 76 17.54 30.00 0.85
C GLN A 76 17.14 29.54 -0.56
N ILE A 77 18.13 29.11 -1.33
CA ILE A 77 17.93 28.38 -2.59
C ILE A 77 17.99 26.88 -2.31
N ILE A 78 17.01 26.16 -2.87
CA ILE A 78 16.89 24.71 -2.79
C ILE A 78 16.75 24.17 -4.22
N HIS A 79 17.57 23.19 -4.56
CA HIS A 79 17.49 22.45 -5.81
C HIS A 79 16.88 21.09 -5.55
N ILE A 80 15.93 20.68 -6.38
CA ILE A 80 15.28 19.37 -6.28
C ILE A 80 15.38 18.69 -7.64
N VAL A 81 15.91 17.47 -7.65
CA VAL A 81 15.80 16.53 -8.77
C VAL A 81 14.77 15.47 -8.39
N GLY A 82 13.56 15.59 -8.92
CA GLY A 82 12.50 14.58 -8.81
C GLY A 82 12.65 13.55 -9.92
N THR A 83 12.65 12.26 -9.61
CA THR A 83 12.93 11.19 -10.59
C THR A 83 12.11 9.92 -10.35
N ASP A 84 11.98 9.12 -11.40
CA ASP A 84 11.56 7.72 -11.37
C ASP A 84 12.47 6.92 -12.31
N THR A 85 13.35 6.09 -11.74
CA THR A 85 14.34 5.30 -12.48
C THR A 85 13.76 3.95 -12.92
N GLN A 86 14.55 3.12 -13.60
CA GLN A 86 14.14 1.79 -14.07
C GLN A 86 13.56 0.93 -12.94
N SER A 87 12.32 0.48 -13.11
CA SER A 87 11.65 -0.46 -12.20
C SER A 87 12.28 -1.86 -12.27
N GLU A 88 12.10 -2.65 -11.22
CA GLU A 88 12.41 -4.08 -11.29
C GLU A 88 11.44 -4.80 -12.23
N ASP A 89 11.97 -5.34 -13.32
CA ASP A 89 11.19 -5.99 -14.37
C ASP A 89 11.85 -7.32 -14.74
N SER A 90 11.10 -8.43 -14.63
CA SER A 90 11.59 -9.79 -14.91
C SER A 90 11.91 -10.05 -16.38
N THR A 91 11.50 -9.15 -17.27
CA THR A 91 11.90 -9.18 -18.69
C THR A 91 13.29 -8.59 -18.93
N CYS A 92 13.86 -7.89 -17.93
CA CYS A 92 15.24 -7.43 -17.94
C CYS A 92 16.17 -8.55 -17.44
N SER A 93 17.30 -8.76 -18.14
CA SER A 93 18.26 -9.82 -17.79
C SER A 93 18.85 -9.72 -16.38
N ASP A 94 18.85 -8.53 -15.79
CA ASP A 94 19.41 -8.19 -14.48
C ASP A 94 18.39 -7.46 -13.58
N LEU A 95 17.09 -7.64 -13.85
CA LEU A 95 16.00 -6.91 -13.17
C LEU A 95 16.12 -5.38 -13.27
N GLY A 96 16.86 -4.85 -14.25
CA GLY A 96 17.00 -3.42 -14.51
C GLY A 96 18.12 -2.73 -13.74
N ALA A 97 18.94 -3.47 -12.98
CA ALA A 97 20.01 -2.89 -12.15
C ALA A 97 21.02 -2.05 -12.95
N ASN A 98 21.50 -2.53 -14.11
CA ASN A 98 22.42 -1.77 -14.95
C ASN A 98 21.78 -0.50 -15.55
N ALA A 99 20.50 -0.55 -15.88
CA ALA A 99 19.78 0.64 -16.34
C ALA A 99 19.69 1.68 -15.22
N ARG A 100 19.36 1.28 -13.98
CA ARG A 100 19.38 2.18 -12.82
C ARG A 100 20.75 2.80 -12.60
N ILE A 101 21.85 2.03 -12.66
CA ILE A 101 23.22 2.57 -12.53
C ILE A 101 23.49 3.68 -13.55
N ASN A 102 23.13 3.46 -14.81
CA ASN A 102 23.32 4.46 -15.87
C ASN A 102 22.48 5.72 -15.61
N GLN A 103 21.21 5.54 -15.26
CA GLN A 103 20.28 6.64 -14.99
C GLN A 103 20.70 7.48 -13.77
N LEU A 104 21.12 6.83 -12.67
CA LEU A 104 21.70 7.49 -11.50
C LEU A 104 22.98 8.27 -11.87
N THR A 105 23.80 7.73 -12.75
CA THR A 105 24.99 8.41 -13.28
C THR A 105 24.62 9.64 -14.13
N GLU A 106 23.55 9.57 -14.91
CA GLU A 106 23.03 10.72 -15.67
C GLU A 106 22.52 11.84 -14.74
N ILE A 107 21.79 11.49 -13.66
CA ILE A 107 21.39 12.45 -12.62
C ILE A 107 22.62 13.15 -12.03
N LYS A 108 23.64 12.39 -11.64
CA LYS A 108 24.86 12.95 -11.05
C LYS A 108 25.58 13.89 -12.01
N LYS A 109 25.77 13.47 -13.26
CA LYS A 109 26.40 14.31 -14.32
C LYS A 109 25.64 15.61 -14.54
N PHE A 110 24.32 15.56 -14.52
CA PHE A 110 23.50 16.77 -14.62
C PHE A 110 23.75 17.72 -13.44
N ILE A 111 23.71 17.22 -12.20
CA ILE A 111 23.96 18.04 -10.99
C ILE A 111 25.35 18.70 -11.08
N ASP A 112 26.38 17.94 -11.43
CA ASP A 112 27.75 18.47 -11.56
C ASP A 112 27.85 19.54 -12.65
N SER A 113 27.17 19.33 -13.78
CA SER A 113 27.16 20.28 -14.90
C SER A 113 26.52 21.63 -14.54
N LYS A 114 25.58 21.64 -13.58
CA LYS A 114 24.89 22.86 -13.13
C LYS A 114 25.78 23.76 -12.28
N ARG A 115 26.94 23.28 -11.79
CA ARG A 115 27.89 24.04 -10.96
C ARG A 115 27.20 24.78 -9.81
N ILE A 116 26.29 24.08 -9.13
CA ILE A 116 25.50 24.62 -8.02
C ILE A 116 26.45 25.02 -6.88
N SER A 117 26.16 26.12 -6.20
CA SER A 117 27.01 26.56 -5.09
C SER A 117 26.96 25.55 -3.95
N ASN A 118 28.10 25.26 -3.33
CA ASN A 118 28.16 24.43 -2.13
C ASN A 118 27.44 25.04 -0.90
N LYS A 119 26.93 26.27 -1.02
CA LYS A 119 26.09 26.95 -0.01
C LYS A 119 24.60 26.74 -0.23
N GLU A 120 24.20 26.13 -1.34
CA GLU A 120 22.80 25.84 -1.68
C GLU A 120 22.48 24.36 -1.40
N ILE A 121 21.21 24.04 -1.14
CA ILE A 121 20.77 22.66 -0.83
C ILE A 121 20.45 21.95 -2.14
N VAL A 122 20.87 20.68 -2.27
CA VAL A 122 20.51 19.81 -3.41
C VAL A 122 19.89 18.51 -2.89
N LEU A 123 18.64 18.28 -3.29
CA LEU A 123 17.86 17.10 -2.98
C LEU A 123 17.64 16.25 -4.23
N ILE A 124 17.69 14.93 -4.07
CA ILE A 124 17.32 13.94 -5.08
C ILE A 124 16.17 13.11 -4.52
N ALA A 125 15.01 13.13 -5.17
CA ALA A 125 13.76 12.63 -4.62
C ALA A 125 12.98 11.76 -5.60
N GLY A 126 12.36 10.68 -5.11
CA GLY A 126 11.41 9.87 -5.87
C GLY A 126 11.66 8.37 -5.77
N ALA A 127 11.09 7.62 -6.71
CA ALA A 127 11.29 6.18 -6.83
C ALA A 127 12.65 5.91 -7.49
N LEU A 128 13.64 5.51 -6.68
CA LEU A 128 14.95 5.13 -7.19
C LEU A 128 15.01 3.64 -7.56
N ASN A 129 13.95 2.88 -7.22
CA ASN A 129 13.78 1.46 -7.55
C ASN A 129 14.99 0.59 -7.15
N VAL A 130 15.69 1.01 -6.10
CA VAL A 130 16.78 0.26 -5.47
C VAL A 130 16.27 -0.15 -4.10
N ASP A 131 16.10 -1.43 -3.82
CA ASP A 131 15.64 -1.86 -2.51
C ASP A 131 16.71 -1.64 -1.44
N LYS A 132 16.36 -0.94 -0.35
CA LYS A 132 17.23 -0.72 0.81
C LYS A 132 17.76 -2.01 1.43
N SER A 133 17.03 -3.13 1.31
CA SER A 133 17.50 -4.42 1.84
C SER A 133 18.65 -5.01 0.99
N ASN A 134 18.72 -4.66 -0.30
CA ASN A 134 19.83 -5.00 -1.19
C ASN A 134 21.03 -4.07 -0.93
N GLN A 135 21.83 -4.43 0.08
CA GLN A 135 22.96 -3.63 0.55
C GLN A 135 24.02 -3.31 -0.51
N SER A 136 24.17 -4.16 -1.54
CA SER A 136 25.14 -3.92 -2.61
C SER A 136 24.67 -2.78 -3.51
N GLU A 137 23.45 -2.89 -4.03
CA GLU A 137 22.88 -1.90 -4.94
C GLU A 137 22.59 -0.57 -4.23
N TYR A 138 22.09 -0.64 -2.99
CA TYR A 138 21.82 0.53 -2.17
C TYR A 138 23.09 1.35 -1.89
N LYS A 139 24.20 0.70 -1.48
CA LYS A 139 25.48 1.41 -1.28
C LYS A 139 26.02 1.98 -2.58
N ASN A 140 25.87 1.26 -3.69
CA ASN A 140 26.28 1.75 -5.00
C ASN A 140 25.49 2.99 -5.41
N MET A 141 24.18 3.02 -5.20
CA MET A 141 23.32 4.19 -5.42
C MET A 141 23.81 5.40 -4.62
N LEU A 142 24.06 5.24 -3.31
CA LEU A 142 24.56 6.33 -2.46
C LEU A 142 25.93 6.87 -2.94
N ASN A 143 26.79 5.98 -3.46
CA ASN A 143 28.09 6.33 -3.99
C ASN A 143 27.99 7.07 -5.33
N ILE A 144 27.21 6.55 -6.29
CA ILE A 144 27.02 7.16 -7.61
C ILE A 144 26.43 8.57 -7.48
N LEU A 145 25.40 8.72 -6.64
CA LEU A 145 24.75 10.02 -6.44
C LEU A 145 25.57 10.95 -5.53
N GLU A 146 26.61 10.45 -4.86
CA GLU A 146 27.37 11.15 -3.83
C GLU A 146 26.45 11.81 -2.80
N VAL A 147 25.58 11.00 -2.18
CA VAL A 147 24.58 11.43 -1.19
C VAL A 147 24.82 10.76 0.15
N ASN A 148 24.39 11.42 1.23
CA ASN A 148 24.41 10.84 2.58
C ASN A 148 23.19 9.95 2.80
N GLU A 149 23.38 8.86 3.56
CA GLU A 149 22.28 8.05 4.06
C GLU A 149 21.46 8.86 5.08
N PRO A 150 20.13 8.95 4.93
CA PRO A 150 19.26 9.62 5.90
C PRO A 150 19.04 8.76 7.15
N ASN A 151 18.54 9.38 8.22
CA ASN A 151 17.89 8.65 9.31
C ASN A 151 16.51 8.16 8.85
N TYR A 152 16.29 6.85 8.83
CA TYR A 152 15.01 6.27 8.44
C TYR A 152 14.07 6.11 9.64
N ALA A 153 12.81 6.51 9.47
CA ALA A 153 11.75 6.31 10.43
C ALA A 153 10.47 5.80 9.72
N GLY A 154 9.50 5.34 10.52
CA GLY A 154 8.21 4.92 9.99
C GLY A 154 8.12 3.43 9.65
N ILE A 155 7.40 3.13 8.58
CA ILE A 155 7.22 1.76 8.09
C ILE A 155 8.49 1.23 7.40
N PRO A 156 8.69 -0.11 7.33
CA PRO A 156 9.93 -0.68 6.84
C PRO A 156 9.96 -0.87 5.32
N PHE A 157 8.82 -0.74 4.65
CA PHE A 157 8.62 -0.93 3.22
C PHE A 157 7.75 0.18 2.68
N THR A 158 8.14 0.74 1.54
CA THR A 158 7.35 1.74 0.82
C THR A 158 6.48 1.10 -0.25
N TRP A 159 6.83 -0.09 -0.74
CA TRP A 159 5.94 -0.99 -1.46
C TRP A 159 5.73 -2.27 -0.64
N ASP A 160 4.51 -2.52 -0.16
CA ASP A 160 4.24 -3.60 0.79
C ASP A 160 3.04 -4.48 0.40
N THR A 161 3.31 -5.69 -0.10
CA THR A 161 2.28 -6.64 -0.51
C THR A 161 1.52 -7.29 0.65
N LYS A 162 1.98 -7.10 1.90
CA LYS A 162 1.30 -7.62 3.09
C LYS A 162 0.38 -6.60 3.74
N LYS A 163 0.49 -5.32 3.37
CA LYS A 163 -0.22 -4.22 4.02
C LYS A 163 -1.01 -3.38 3.04
N ASN A 164 -0.43 -3.07 1.88
CA ASN A 164 -1.08 -2.29 0.85
C ASN A 164 -1.93 -3.18 -0.06
N LYS A 165 -3.24 -2.95 -0.09
CA LYS A 165 -4.18 -3.75 -0.91
C LYS A 165 -3.91 -3.69 -2.41
N ILE A 166 -3.48 -2.55 -2.95
CA ILE A 166 -3.21 -2.40 -4.39
C ILE A 166 -1.91 -3.13 -4.74
N ALA A 167 -0.86 -2.99 -3.94
CA ALA A 167 0.39 -3.74 -4.11
C ALA A 167 0.12 -5.25 -4.07
N ALA A 168 -0.62 -5.72 -3.07
CA ALA A 168 -1.02 -7.12 -2.94
C ALA A 168 -1.82 -7.62 -4.15
N TYR A 169 -2.76 -6.81 -4.65
CA TYR A 169 -3.56 -7.14 -5.82
C TYR A 169 -2.71 -7.29 -7.07
N ASN A 170 -1.90 -6.27 -7.37
CA ASN A 170 -1.06 -6.24 -8.57
C ASN A 170 -0.03 -7.39 -8.56
N ASN A 171 0.58 -7.67 -7.41
CA ASN A 171 1.58 -8.72 -7.28
C ASN A 171 1.03 -10.11 -7.66
N ILE A 172 -0.24 -10.37 -7.33
CA ILE A 172 -0.94 -11.62 -7.68
C ILE A 172 -1.47 -11.55 -9.11
N TYR A 173 -2.21 -10.50 -9.45
CA TYR A 173 -2.90 -10.37 -10.73
C TYR A 173 -1.93 -10.42 -11.93
N TYR A 174 -0.78 -9.75 -11.82
CA TYR A 174 0.26 -9.76 -12.85
C TYR A 174 1.33 -10.83 -12.63
N SER A 175 1.18 -11.69 -11.60
CA SER A 175 2.14 -12.75 -11.27
C SER A 175 3.58 -12.26 -11.11
N TRP A 176 3.75 -11.06 -10.54
CA TRP A 176 5.07 -10.47 -10.31
C TRP A 176 5.89 -11.26 -9.29
N ASN A 177 5.23 -11.86 -8.30
CA ASN A 177 5.85 -12.63 -7.21
C ASN A 177 7.01 -11.89 -6.51
N GLN A 178 6.91 -10.57 -6.42
CA GLN A 178 7.89 -9.72 -5.74
C GLN A 178 7.63 -9.68 -4.23
N THR A 179 8.70 -9.43 -3.48
CA THR A 179 8.65 -9.21 -2.03
C THR A 179 8.59 -7.72 -1.70
N SER A 180 7.95 -7.37 -0.58
CA SER A 180 7.89 -5.99 -0.09
C SER A 180 9.30 -5.37 -0.02
N ASN A 181 9.42 -4.11 -0.43
CA ASN A 181 10.70 -3.42 -0.57
C ASN A 181 10.62 -1.94 -0.16
N TYR A 182 11.78 -1.31 0.00
CA TYR A 182 11.90 0.11 0.28
C TYR A 182 12.70 0.77 -0.84
N GLY A 183 12.02 1.45 -1.78
CA GLY A 183 12.61 1.99 -3.02
C GLY A 183 12.41 3.49 -3.26
N GLU A 184 11.67 4.18 -2.39
CA GLU A 184 11.44 5.61 -2.47
C GLU A 184 12.38 6.36 -1.52
N TYR A 185 13.03 7.42 -2.00
CA TYR A 185 13.99 8.19 -1.21
C TYR A 185 13.88 9.69 -1.41
N ILE A 186 14.30 10.46 -0.40
CA ILE A 186 14.66 11.87 -0.55
C ILE A 186 16.06 12.04 0.06
N LEU A 187 17.07 12.22 -0.78
CA LEU A 187 18.48 12.18 -0.42
C LEU A 187 19.12 13.56 -0.55
N VAL A 188 20.12 13.85 0.29
CA VAL A 188 20.87 15.11 0.28
C VAL A 188 22.25 14.87 -0.32
N SER A 189 22.63 15.69 -1.31
CA SER A 189 23.97 15.63 -1.92
C SER A 189 25.06 16.00 -0.91
N LYS A 190 26.15 15.22 -0.87
CA LYS A 190 27.34 15.40 0.00
C LYS A 190 28.17 16.64 -0.35
N ASN A 191 28.14 17.08 -1.60
CA ASN A 191 29.01 18.16 -2.10
C ASN A 191 28.40 19.56 -1.95
N HIS A 192 27.18 19.63 -1.44
CA HIS A 192 26.39 20.84 -1.32
C HIS A 192 26.12 21.16 0.16
N PHE A 193 25.25 22.14 0.44
CA PHE A 193 24.97 22.54 1.81
C PHE A 193 24.46 21.35 2.62
N GLN A 194 25.17 21.01 3.70
CA GLN A 194 24.79 19.92 4.58
C GLN A 194 23.81 20.41 5.64
N LEU A 195 22.67 19.72 5.71
CA LEU A 195 21.71 19.89 6.79
C LEU A 195 22.27 19.21 8.05
N PRO A 196 22.04 19.78 9.25
CA PRO A 196 22.58 19.21 10.49
C PRO A 196 22.08 17.78 10.73
N ILE A 197 20.83 17.52 10.32
CA ILE A 197 20.15 16.23 10.38
C ILE A 197 19.29 16.11 9.13
N TRP A 198 19.11 14.89 8.64
CA TRP A 198 18.18 14.60 7.55
C TRP A 198 17.50 13.26 7.76
N GLN A 199 16.16 13.25 7.65
CA GLN A 199 15.32 12.09 7.95
C GLN A 199 14.45 11.75 6.76
N ASN A 200 14.19 10.45 6.56
CA ASN A 200 13.18 9.93 5.65
C ASN A 200 12.16 9.14 6.47
N LEU A 201 10.93 9.64 6.53
CA LEU A 201 9.81 8.99 7.18
C LEU A 201 8.91 8.35 6.13
N ALA A 202 8.88 7.02 6.06
CA ALA A 202 7.88 6.32 5.26
C ALA A 202 6.56 6.23 6.05
N TYR A 203 5.44 6.61 5.44
CA TYR A 203 4.14 6.70 6.10
C TYR A 203 3.08 5.98 5.29
N ASP A 204 2.21 5.24 5.97
CA ASP A 204 1.16 4.40 5.37
C ASP A 204 -0.25 4.97 5.64
N PRO A 205 -0.64 6.10 5.05
CA PRO A 205 -2.00 6.60 5.21
C PRO A 205 -3.00 5.75 4.43
N ILE A 206 -4.23 5.68 4.95
CA ILE A 206 -5.39 5.23 4.20
C ILE A 206 -6.18 6.42 3.68
N SER A 207 -6.88 6.22 2.57
CA SER A 207 -7.82 7.20 2.06
C SER A 207 -9.00 7.39 2.97
N PRO A 208 -9.60 8.59 3.08
CA PRO A 208 -10.87 8.76 3.79
C PRO A 208 -12.04 8.06 3.10
N THR A 209 -11.90 7.65 1.83
CA THR A 209 -12.98 7.04 1.07
C THR A 209 -12.57 5.74 0.43
N THR A 210 -13.49 4.77 0.38
CA THR A 210 -13.32 3.57 -0.45
C THR A 210 -13.58 3.91 -1.92
N TRP A 211 -12.69 3.51 -2.83
CA TRP A 211 -12.96 3.63 -4.27
C TRP A 211 -13.31 2.30 -4.90
N LYS A 212 -13.98 2.38 -6.05
CA LYS A 212 -14.40 1.23 -6.84
C LYS A 212 -14.01 1.39 -8.30
N ARG A 213 -13.26 0.42 -8.83
CA ARG A 213 -12.97 0.29 -10.26
C ARG A 213 -14.21 -0.22 -11.01
N LYS A 214 -14.25 0.01 -12.33
CA LYS A 214 -15.34 -0.46 -13.20
C LYS A 214 -15.54 -1.99 -13.17
N ASN A 215 -14.46 -2.75 -12.99
CA ASN A 215 -14.50 -4.20 -12.87
C ASN A 215 -14.97 -4.70 -11.49
N GLY A 216 -15.28 -3.79 -10.55
CA GLY A 216 -15.79 -4.12 -9.23
C GLY A 216 -14.75 -4.14 -8.10
N TYR A 217 -13.45 -4.14 -8.42
CA TYR A 217 -12.38 -4.08 -7.42
C TYR A 217 -12.50 -2.80 -6.58
N THR A 218 -12.29 -2.90 -5.26
CA THR A 218 -12.33 -1.75 -4.35
C THR A 218 -11.11 -1.72 -3.45
N SER A 219 -10.70 -0.52 -3.06
CA SER A 219 -9.54 -0.29 -2.19
C SER A 219 -9.71 0.99 -1.39
N TYR A 220 -8.80 1.20 -0.43
CA TYR A 220 -8.62 2.41 0.37
C TYR A 220 -7.13 2.84 0.49
N GLU A 221 -6.24 2.28 -0.35
CA GLU A 221 -4.84 2.73 -0.58
C GLU A 221 -4.63 3.79 -1.69
N PHE A 222 -4.03 4.95 -1.38
CA PHE A 222 -3.89 6.04 -2.36
C PHE A 222 -3.11 5.64 -3.63
N SER A 223 -2.20 4.69 -3.46
CA SER A 223 -1.31 4.11 -4.47
C SER A 223 -0.88 2.72 -3.98
N ASP A 224 -0.23 1.91 -4.80
CA ASP A 224 0.50 0.72 -4.34
C ASP A 224 1.82 1.05 -3.61
N HIS A 225 2.29 2.30 -3.73
CA HIS A 225 3.43 2.81 -2.96
C HIS A 225 2.96 3.77 -1.86
N PHE A 226 3.61 3.66 -0.70
CA PHE A 226 3.44 4.56 0.43
C PHE A 226 4.35 5.79 0.27
N PRO A 227 3.87 6.99 0.65
CA PRO A 227 4.65 8.22 0.58
C PRO A 227 5.80 8.26 1.58
N ILE A 228 6.79 9.09 1.26
CA ILE A 228 7.90 9.43 2.15
C ILE A 228 7.94 10.94 2.43
N TYR A 229 8.31 11.30 3.65
CA TYR A 229 8.58 12.68 4.05
C TYR A 229 10.08 12.89 4.26
N GLY A 230 10.62 13.98 3.73
CA GLY A 230 12.01 14.40 3.91
C GLY A 230 12.08 15.67 4.75
N PHE A 231 12.75 15.63 5.90
CA PHE A 231 12.83 16.77 6.83
C PHE A 231 14.07 16.70 7.73
N VAL A 232 14.37 17.83 8.38
CA VAL A 232 15.53 17.95 9.31
C VAL A 232 15.16 17.42 10.69
N TYR A 233 14.21 18.07 11.36
CA TYR A 233 13.70 17.71 12.68
C TYR A 233 12.21 17.42 12.61
N ALA A 234 11.75 16.44 13.36
CA ALA A 234 10.32 16.21 13.56
C ALA A 234 9.73 17.38 14.37
N ASP A 235 8.49 17.73 14.03
CA ASP A 235 7.68 18.75 14.69
C ASP A 235 6.30 18.17 15.08
N PRO A 236 5.44 18.93 15.77
CA PRO A 236 4.12 18.42 16.19
C PRO A 236 3.19 17.96 15.05
N SER A 237 3.49 18.32 13.80
CA SER A 237 2.73 17.87 12.61
C SER A 237 3.29 16.58 11.99
N THR A 238 4.46 16.12 12.44
CA THR A 238 5.11 14.90 11.92
C THR A 238 4.36 13.65 12.39
N PRO A 239 3.91 12.76 11.48
CA PRO A 239 3.26 11.51 11.88
C PRO A 239 4.19 10.63 12.72
N THR A 240 3.70 10.15 13.86
CA THR A 240 4.46 9.31 14.81
C THR A 240 3.98 7.86 14.88
N LYS A 241 2.87 7.55 14.22
CA LYS A 241 2.22 6.23 14.22
C LYS A 241 1.68 5.88 12.84
N SER A 242 1.48 4.58 12.63
CA SER A 242 0.90 4.04 11.40
C SER A 242 -0.46 4.64 11.09
N GLY A 243 -0.63 5.16 9.87
CA GLY A 243 -1.92 5.64 9.38
C GLY A 243 -2.83 4.51 8.91
N HIS A 244 -2.27 3.31 8.76
CA HIS A 244 -2.94 2.15 8.22
C HIS A 244 -3.60 1.35 9.33
N ARG A 245 -4.64 1.97 9.90
CA ARG A 245 -5.52 1.35 10.88
C ARG A 245 -6.95 1.69 10.60
N ARG A 246 -7.75 0.64 10.37
CA ARG A 246 -9.20 0.75 10.36
C ARG A 246 -9.79 0.06 11.58
N LYS A 247 -10.87 0.61 12.13
CA LYS A 247 -11.53 0.08 13.34
C LYS A 247 -11.93 -1.39 13.19
N TYR A 248 -12.28 -1.79 11.98
CA TYR A 248 -12.79 -3.11 11.64
C TYR A 248 -11.79 -3.96 10.82
N ASP A 249 -10.51 -3.61 10.87
CA ASP A 249 -9.42 -4.48 10.43
C ASP A 249 -8.98 -5.44 11.52
N GLN A 250 -8.46 -6.60 11.11
CA GLN A 250 -7.93 -7.62 12.02
C GLN A 250 -8.93 -8.10 13.09
N VAL A 251 -10.22 -8.18 12.74
CA VAL A 251 -11.28 -8.71 13.61
C VAL A 251 -11.20 -10.24 13.65
N SER A 252 -11.27 -10.82 14.84
CA SER A 252 -11.42 -12.27 15.02
C SER A 252 -12.88 -12.63 15.27
N LEU A 253 -13.33 -13.72 14.65
CA LEU A 253 -14.70 -14.24 14.80
C LEU A 253 -14.64 -15.54 15.60
N ILE A 254 -15.00 -15.49 16.88
CA ILE A 254 -14.91 -16.63 17.79
C ILE A 254 -16.25 -17.37 17.82
N ALA A 255 -16.29 -18.62 17.39
CA ALA A 255 -17.50 -19.43 17.45
C ALA A 255 -17.94 -19.60 18.91
N LYS A 256 -19.11 -19.08 19.25
CA LYS A 256 -19.60 -19.07 20.65
C LYS A 256 -19.72 -20.48 21.23
N TYR A 257 -20.12 -21.43 20.40
CA TYR A 257 -20.34 -22.82 20.80
C TYR A 257 -19.03 -23.56 21.15
N THR A 258 -17.93 -23.30 20.42
CA THR A 258 -16.66 -24.02 20.60
C THR A 258 -15.58 -23.20 21.31
N GLY A 259 -15.73 -21.87 21.37
CA GLY A 259 -14.70 -20.95 21.85
C GLY A 259 -13.48 -20.82 20.93
N LYS A 260 -13.55 -21.35 19.70
CA LYS A 260 -12.44 -21.33 18.73
C LYS A 260 -12.65 -20.22 17.69
N ALA A 261 -11.54 -19.65 17.21
CA ALA A 261 -11.57 -18.62 16.17
C ALA A 261 -11.75 -19.24 14.78
N ILE A 262 -12.50 -18.57 13.90
CA ILE A 262 -12.43 -18.85 12.47
C ILE A 262 -11.03 -18.53 11.96
N GLN A 263 -10.46 -19.40 11.14
CA GLN A 263 -9.21 -19.18 10.43
C GLN A 263 -9.27 -19.62 8.97
N VAL A 264 -8.40 -19.01 8.17
CA VAL A 264 -8.09 -19.43 6.80
C VAL A 264 -7.07 -20.59 6.81
N ASP A 265 -6.98 -21.32 5.70
CA ASP A 265 -6.02 -22.42 5.54
C ASP A 265 -4.57 -21.91 5.55
N HIS A 266 -3.66 -22.68 6.14
CA HIS A 266 -2.27 -22.26 6.33
C HIS A 266 -1.38 -22.48 5.09
N ASN A 267 -1.82 -23.34 4.17
CA ASN A 267 -1.04 -23.80 3.02
C ASN A 267 -1.49 -23.15 1.71
N ARG A 268 -2.73 -22.69 1.62
CA ARG A 268 -3.27 -22.06 0.42
C ARG A 268 -4.30 -20.97 0.75
N PRO A 269 -4.31 -19.86 -0.02
CA PRO A 269 -5.18 -18.73 0.27
C PRO A 269 -6.67 -18.98 -0.03
N ASP A 270 -6.98 -20.00 -0.83
CA ASP A 270 -8.32 -20.41 -1.23
C ASP A 270 -8.78 -21.75 -0.59
N GLY A 271 -8.17 -22.11 0.55
CA GLY A 271 -8.59 -23.25 1.34
C GLY A 271 -9.84 -22.97 2.18
N TRP A 272 -10.50 -24.04 2.64
CA TRP A 272 -11.74 -23.93 3.41
C TRP A 272 -11.54 -23.24 4.76
N LEU A 273 -12.52 -22.41 5.16
CA LEU A 273 -12.55 -21.80 6.47
C LEU A 273 -12.90 -22.83 7.55
N LYS A 274 -12.23 -22.72 8.70
CA LYS A 274 -12.44 -23.57 9.88
C LYS A 274 -12.49 -22.75 11.16
N ALA A 275 -13.39 -23.09 12.07
CA ALA A 275 -13.42 -22.61 13.45
C ALA A 275 -12.62 -23.52 14.37
N ASP A 276 -11.34 -23.74 14.07
CA ASP A 276 -10.39 -24.52 14.88
C ASP A 276 -9.17 -23.69 15.35
N GLY A 277 -9.17 -22.39 15.07
CA GLY A 277 -8.11 -21.46 15.43
C GLY A 277 -8.12 -21.02 16.89
N THR A 278 -7.02 -20.39 17.31
CA THR A 278 -6.83 -19.92 18.68
C THR A 278 -7.59 -18.61 18.93
N ALA A 279 -8.39 -18.53 19.99
CA ALA A 279 -9.19 -17.34 20.33
C ALA A 279 -8.45 -16.28 21.19
N LYS A 280 -7.13 -16.44 21.41
CA LYS A 280 -6.35 -15.47 22.19
C LYS A 280 -6.30 -14.13 21.43
N GLU A 281 -6.30 -13.01 22.16
CA GLU A 281 -6.23 -11.65 21.59
C GLU A 281 -5.03 -11.43 20.65
N LYS A 282 -3.92 -12.17 20.88
CA LYS A 282 -2.75 -12.22 20.00
C LYS A 282 -2.79 -13.39 19.02
N GLY A 283 -3.97 -13.71 18.47
CA GLY A 283 -4.15 -14.75 17.47
C GLY A 283 -3.24 -14.54 16.25
N THR A 284 -3.14 -15.56 15.40
CA THR A 284 -2.33 -15.45 14.18
C THR A 284 -3.03 -14.55 13.16
N GLU A 285 -2.30 -14.08 12.13
CA GLU A 285 -2.94 -13.37 11.02
C GLU A 285 -3.95 -14.24 10.26
N PHE A 286 -3.86 -15.57 10.39
CA PHE A 286 -4.83 -16.52 9.82
C PHE A 286 -6.20 -16.46 10.50
N THR A 287 -6.29 -16.00 11.75
CA THR A 287 -7.54 -15.88 12.53
C THR A 287 -8.16 -14.48 12.49
N LYS A 288 -7.65 -13.62 11.61
CA LYS A 288 -7.97 -12.20 11.55
C LYS A 288 -8.54 -11.82 10.20
N PHE A 289 -9.56 -10.97 10.23
CA PHE A 289 -10.30 -10.57 9.03
C PHE A 289 -10.54 -9.08 8.99
N ASN A 290 -10.48 -8.52 7.78
CA ASN A 290 -10.79 -7.13 7.51
C ASN A 290 -12.25 -7.04 7.04
N LEU A 291 -13.09 -6.33 7.80
CA LEU A 291 -14.50 -6.16 7.47
C LEU A 291 -14.71 -4.81 6.76
N LEU A 292 -15.57 -4.81 5.75
CA LEU A 292 -15.93 -3.60 5.01
C LEU A 292 -17.41 -3.62 4.61
N GLN A 293 -18.06 -2.46 4.69
CA GLN A 293 -19.38 -2.23 4.09
C GLN A 293 -19.18 -1.44 2.79
N GLU A 294 -19.27 -2.10 1.63
CA GLU A 294 -18.96 -1.47 0.35
C GLU A 294 -19.90 -0.32 -0.04
N TYR A 295 -21.07 -0.23 0.60
CA TYR A 295 -22.02 0.86 0.42
C TYR A 295 -21.68 2.08 1.29
N ASP A 296 -20.82 1.93 2.29
CA ASP A 296 -20.32 3.04 3.10
C ASP A 296 -19.15 3.68 2.32
N PRO A 297 -19.26 4.97 1.95
CA PRO A 297 -18.16 5.66 1.29
C PRO A 297 -16.94 5.84 2.21
N ASP A 298 -17.10 5.88 3.54
CA ASP A 298 -16.00 6.01 4.48
C ASP A 298 -15.19 4.70 4.54
N SER A 299 -13.90 4.79 4.26
CA SER A 299 -13.02 3.62 4.29
C SER A 299 -12.84 3.08 5.71
N ASN A 300 -12.96 3.95 6.72
CA ASN A 300 -12.72 3.67 8.14
C ASN A 300 -13.90 4.15 8.99
N THR A 301 -15.08 3.63 8.66
CA THR A 301 -16.32 3.94 9.38
C THR A 301 -16.18 3.76 10.90
N PHE A 302 -16.62 4.76 11.65
CA PHE A 302 -16.57 4.70 13.13
C PHE A 302 -17.60 3.70 13.70
N CYS A 303 -18.63 3.35 12.92
CA CYS A 303 -19.75 2.53 13.34
C CYS A 303 -20.23 1.64 12.19
N MET A 304 -19.76 0.40 12.16
CA MET A 304 -20.29 -0.61 11.25
C MET A 304 -21.61 -1.15 11.79
N LEU A 305 -22.69 -1.03 11.02
CA LEU A 305 -24.01 -1.54 11.40
C LEU A 305 -24.22 -2.98 10.89
N GLY A 306 -25.28 -3.64 11.35
CA GLY A 306 -25.76 -4.85 10.68
C GLY A 306 -26.18 -4.56 9.24
N GLY A 307 -25.92 -5.49 8.31
CA GLY A 307 -26.19 -5.31 6.89
C GLY A 307 -25.20 -6.06 6.00
N ARG A 308 -25.14 -5.67 4.72
CA ARG A 308 -24.18 -6.25 3.75
C ARG A 308 -22.75 -6.03 4.26
N VAL A 309 -21.97 -7.09 4.25
CA VAL A 309 -20.57 -7.04 4.67
C VAL A 309 -19.71 -7.83 3.71
N ARG A 310 -18.51 -7.33 3.46
CA ARG A 310 -17.44 -8.07 2.83
C ARG A 310 -16.39 -8.39 3.88
N ILE A 311 -15.96 -9.64 3.92
CA ILE A 311 -14.97 -10.14 4.88
C ILE A 311 -13.76 -10.60 4.08
N GLU A 312 -12.60 -10.00 4.35
CA GLU A 312 -11.32 -10.30 3.73
C GLU A 312 -10.38 -10.96 4.73
N SER A 313 -9.52 -11.87 4.28
CA SER A 313 -8.43 -12.40 5.09
C SER A 313 -7.37 -11.33 5.37
N SER A 314 -7.00 -11.10 6.64
CA SER A 314 -5.86 -10.23 6.97
C SER A 314 -4.52 -10.84 6.53
N GLN A 315 -4.40 -12.17 6.53
CA GLN A 315 -3.22 -12.89 6.06
C GLN A 315 -3.08 -12.88 4.52
N TYR A 316 -4.21 -12.96 3.82
CA TYR A 316 -4.27 -13.05 2.36
C TYR A 316 -5.11 -11.89 1.81
N LEU A 317 -4.50 -10.73 1.68
CA LEU A 317 -5.17 -9.54 1.16
C LEU A 317 -5.78 -9.81 -0.24
N ASN A 318 -6.95 -9.22 -0.48
CA ASN A 318 -7.80 -9.43 -1.65
C ASN A 318 -8.41 -10.84 -1.78
N TYR A 319 -8.30 -11.71 -0.77
CA TYR A 319 -9.07 -12.95 -0.69
C TYR A 319 -10.28 -12.75 0.22
N PHE A 320 -11.47 -12.85 -0.36
CA PHE A 320 -12.72 -12.55 0.30
C PHE A 320 -13.54 -13.80 0.55
N TRP A 321 -14.29 -13.81 1.66
CA TRP A 321 -15.20 -14.90 1.97
C TRP A 321 -16.25 -15.05 0.86
N THR A 322 -16.34 -16.27 0.37
CA THR A 322 -17.37 -16.74 -0.55
C THR A 322 -17.65 -18.21 -0.26
N TRP A 323 -18.59 -18.81 -0.97
CA TRP A 323 -18.98 -20.20 -0.77
C TRP A 323 -19.09 -20.93 -2.10
N TRP A 324 -18.93 -22.26 -2.07
CA TRP A 324 -19.07 -23.10 -3.24
C TRP A 324 -20.13 -24.18 -3.07
N LEU A 325 -21.07 -24.26 -4.02
CA LEU A 325 -22.03 -25.35 -4.14
C LEU A 325 -21.27 -26.65 -4.48
N ARG A 326 -21.47 -27.71 -3.67
CA ARG A 326 -20.71 -28.98 -3.69
C ARG A 326 -19.29 -28.92 -3.10
N GLY A 327 -18.93 -27.82 -2.44
CA GLY A 327 -17.67 -27.70 -1.70
C GLY A 327 -17.50 -28.79 -0.66
N GLY A 328 -16.45 -29.60 -0.81
CA GLY A 328 -16.10 -30.62 0.18
C GLY A 328 -16.95 -31.89 0.18
N GLY A 329 -17.78 -32.12 -0.83
CA GLY A 329 -18.75 -33.23 -0.76
C GLY A 329 -19.96 -32.93 0.13
N GLY A 330 -20.11 -31.68 0.61
CA GLY A 330 -21.35 -31.10 1.14
C GLY A 330 -21.81 -29.91 0.29
N ASN A 331 -22.95 -29.31 0.62
CA ASN A 331 -23.42 -28.09 -0.07
C ASN A 331 -22.96 -26.84 0.71
N TYR A 332 -22.36 -25.85 0.02
CA TYR A 332 -22.11 -24.48 0.49
C TYR A 332 -21.03 -24.26 1.58
N ALA A 333 -19.89 -24.96 1.48
CA ALA A 333 -18.72 -24.68 2.31
C ALA A 333 -18.12 -23.30 1.99
N TYR A 334 -17.65 -22.58 3.02
CA TYR A 334 -17.03 -21.25 2.89
C TYR A 334 -15.51 -21.31 2.74
N TYR A 335 -14.97 -20.47 1.87
CA TYR A 335 -13.54 -20.32 1.61
C TYR A 335 -13.24 -18.89 1.13
N PRO A 336 -12.01 -18.38 1.29
CA PRO A 336 -11.61 -17.13 0.66
C PRO A 336 -11.35 -17.31 -0.84
N LYS A 337 -11.65 -16.31 -1.66
CA LYS A 337 -11.32 -16.31 -3.09
C LYS A 337 -10.79 -14.95 -3.54
N PHE A 338 -9.76 -14.98 -4.38
CA PHE A 338 -9.11 -13.78 -4.90
C PHE A 338 -10.10 -12.94 -5.71
N ASP A 339 -10.21 -11.66 -5.35
CA ASP A 339 -11.06 -10.64 -6.01
C ASP A 339 -12.53 -11.05 -6.18
N ASP A 340 -13.00 -12.03 -5.40
CA ASP A 340 -14.35 -12.57 -5.53
C ASP A 340 -14.98 -12.83 -4.16
N SER A 341 -15.70 -11.81 -3.66
CA SER A 341 -16.52 -11.92 -2.47
C SER A 341 -17.92 -12.41 -2.79
N SER A 342 -18.55 -13.05 -1.80
CA SER A 342 -20.01 -13.13 -1.79
C SER A 342 -20.62 -11.72 -1.92
N LYS A 343 -21.68 -11.62 -2.73
CA LYS A 343 -22.38 -10.35 -3.00
C LYS A 343 -23.53 -10.11 -2.02
N LEU A 344 -23.95 -11.15 -1.31
CA LEU A 344 -25.17 -11.14 -0.50
C LEU A 344 -24.92 -11.57 0.96
N LEU A 345 -23.67 -11.67 1.38
CA LEU A 345 -23.32 -11.89 2.78
C LEU A 345 -23.80 -10.71 3.63
N GLU A 346 -24.60 -11.01 4.66
CA GLU A 346 -25.13 -10.06 5.63
C GLU A 346 -24.69 -10.45 7.04
N MET A 347 -24.17 -9.47 7.79
CA MET A 347 -23.93 -9.56 9.22
C MET A 347 -25.15 -9.04 9.98
N ILE A 348 -25.59 -9.79 10.98
CA ILE A 348 -26.61 -9.38 11.93
C ILE A 348 -25.96 -9.25 13.29
N ILE A 349 -25.98 -8.04 13.85
CA ILE A 349 -25.53 -7.76 15.21
C ILE A 349 -26.72 -7.99 16.14
N ILE A 350 -26.60 -8.94 17.07
CA ILE A 350 -27.74 -9.40 17.89
C ILE A 350 -28.29 -8.30 18.80
N ARG A 351 -27.39 -7.48 19.35
CA ARG A 351 -27.77 -6.25 20.06
C ARG A 351 -27.63 -5.11 19.07
N GLN A 352 -28.77 -4.59 18.57
CA GLN A 352 -28.79 -3.50 17.59
C GLN A 352 -27.85 -2.36 18.01
N GLY A 353 -27.09 -1.83 17.05
CA GLY A 353 -26.09 -0.80 17.29
C GLY A 353 -24.88 -0.97 16.38
N CYS A 354 -23.80 -0.28 16.71
CA CYS A 354 -22.50 -0.46 16.07
C CYS A 354 -21.91 -1.82 16.44
N LEU A 355 -21.10 -2.38 15.54
CA LEU A 355 -20.22 -3.48 15.89
C LEU A 355 -19.17 -2.96 16.88
N GLU A 356 -19.20 -3.52 18.08
CA GLU A 356 -18.28 -3.25 19.18
C GLU A 356 -17.47 -4.51 19.55
N ASP A 357 -16.42 -4.35 20.35
CA ASP A 357 -15.69 -5.51 20.87
C ASP A 357 -16.63 -6.40 21.69
N GLU A 358 -16.44 -7.71 21.56
CA GLU A 358 -17.30 -8.76 22.14
C GLU A 358 -18.74 -8.81 21.62
N SER A 359 -19.07 -8.07 20.56
CA SER A 359 -20.40 -8.13 19.96
C SER A 359 -20.75 -9.55 19.51
N LEU A 360 -21.97 -9.98 19.87
CA LEU A 360 -22.53 -11.23 19.38
C LEU A 360 -23.14 -11.00 17.99
N VAL A 361 -22.66 -11.75 17.00
CA VAL A 361 -23.09 -11.66 15.61
C VAL A 361 -23.49 -13.01 15.04
N VAL A 362 -24.34 -12.98 14.03
CA VAL A 362 -24.59 -14.11 13.13
C VAL A 362 -24.45 -13.61 11.69
N PHE A 363 -24.11 -14.51 10.78
CA PHE A 363 -24.04 -14.21 9.35
C PHE A 363 -25.09 -15.02 8.60
N LYS A 364 -25.68 -14.42 7.58
CA LYS A 364 -26.50 -15.13 6.60
C LYS A 364 -26.08 -14.73 5.20
N ASP A 365 -26.29 -15.62 4.24
CA ASP A 365 -26.01 -15.36 2.84
C ASP A 365 -27.11 -15.98 1.97
N PHE A 366 -27.22 -15.50 0.74
CA PHE A 366 -28.25 -15.90 -0.19
C PHE A 366 -27.76 -17.05 -1.08
N ASP A 367 -28.40 -18.20 -0.97
CA ASP A 367 -28.22 -19.31 -1.89
C ASP A 367 -28.85 -18.96 -3.24
N THR A 368 -28.00 -18.84 -4.28
CA THR A 368 -28.44 -18.53 -5.64
C THR A 368 -29.12 -19.70 -6.35
N TYR A 369 -28.93 -20.94 -5.87
CA TYR A 369 -29.59 -22.13 -6.41
C TYR A 369 -31.00 -22.32 -5.82
N GLY A 370 -31.09 -22.43 -4.49
CA GLY A 370 -32.36 -22.57 -3.76
C GLY A 370 -33.15 -21.27 -3.59
N LYS A 371 -32.56 -20.12 -3.95
CA LYS A 371 -33.14 -18.77 -3.86
C LYS A 371 -33.65 -18.40 -2.46
N TYR A 372 -32.87 -18.75 -1.43
CA TYR A 372 -33.21 -18.52 -0.03
C TYR A 372 -32.00 -18.04 0.79
N TYR A 373 -32.26 -17.32 1.88
CA TYR A 373 -31.22 -17.00 2.85
C TYR A 373 -31.01 -18.16 3.82
N TYR A 374 -29.74 -18.43 4.09
CA TYR A 374 -29.30 -19.42 5.05
C TYR A 374 -28.28 -18.78 5.99
N PHE A 375 -28.18 -19.30 7.19
CA PHE A 375 -27.24 -18.85 8.22
C PHE A 375 -25.94 -19.66 8.12
N LEU A 376 -24.83 -18.95 8.32
CA LEU A 376 -23.52 -19.58 8.48
C LEU A 376 -23.51 -20.36 9.80
N ALA A 377 -22.87 -21.52 9.81
CA ALA A 377 -22.74 -22.37 10.98
C ALA A 377 -21.39 -23.12 10.98
N VAL A 378 -20.89 -23.39 12.17
CA VAL A 378 -19.75 -24.30 12.37
C VAL A 378 -20.26 -25.73 12.35
N TRP A 379 -19.77 -26.54 11.40
CA TRP A 379 -20.20 -27.91 11.25
C TRP A 379 -19.74 -28.79 12.42
N GLU A 380 -20.64 -29.60 12.97
CA GLU A 380 -20.46 -30.16 14.31
C GLU A 380 -19.70 -31.49 14.33
N ASN A 381 -19.87 -32.33 13.30
CA ASN A 381 -19.48 -33.74 13.32
C ASN A 381 -18.90 -34.24 11.99
N GLY A 382 -18.24 -35.40 12.03
CA GLY A 382 -17.69 -36.09 10.85
C GLY A 382 -16.39 -35.46 10.33
N SER A 383 -16.01 -35.82 9.11
CA SER A 383 -14.78 -35.33 8.45
C SER A 383 -14.78 -33.82 8.19
N TRP A 384 -15.96 -33.20 8.24
CA TRP A 384 -16.18 -31.76 8.06
C TRP A 384 -16.37 -31.00 9.37
N LYS A 385 -16.08 -31.63 10.51
CA LYS A 385 -16.11 -30.96 11.81
C LYS A 385 -15.25 -29.67 11.80
N ASP A 386 -15.77 -28.63 12.43
CA ASP A 386 -15.20 -27.29 12.57
C ASP A 386 -15.22 -26.43 11.28
N TYR A 387 -15.60 -26.96 10.11
CA TYR A 387 -15.69 -26.16 8.88
C TYR A 387 -16.90 -25.21 8.88
N ILE A 388 -16.80 -24.11 8.13
CA ILE A 388 -17.87 -23.10 8.01
C ILE A 388 -18.77 -23.40 6.81
N TYR A 389 -20.08 -23.49 7.06
CA TYR A 389 -21.09 -23.84 6.06
C TYR A 389 -22.29 -22.89 6.07
N LEU A 390 -22.89 -22.69 4.90
CA LEU A 390 -24.23 -22.13 4.77
C LEU A 390 -25.27 -23.26 4.84
N TRP A 391 -26.13 -23.29 5.86
CA TRP A 391 -26.97 -24.50 6.06
C TRP A 391 -28.38 -24.29 6.61
N TYR A 392 -28.55 -23.48 7.65
CA TYR A 392 -29.83 -23.39 8.37
C TYR A 392 -30.67 -22.21 7.89
N THR A 393 -31.99 -22.36 7.74
CA THR A 393 -32.88 -21.23 7.40
C THR A 393 -33.11 -20.26 8.57
N ASN A 394 -32.67 -20.64 9.78
CA ASN A 394 -32.67 -19.83 10.98
C ASN A 394 -31.35 -20.00 11.74
N ALA A 395 -30.95 -19.00 12.54
CA ALA A 395 -29.72 -19.08 13.34
C ALA A 395 -29.81 -20.19 14.39
N GLN A 396 -28.82 -21.08 14.42
CA GLN A 396 -28.69 -22.19 15.37
C GLN A 396 -27.59 -21.88 16.41
N PRO A 397 -27.47 -22.63 17.52
CA PRO A 397 -26.42 -22.37 18.53
C PRO A 397 -24.99 -22.28 17.97
N ASN A 398 -24.68 -23.06 16.92
CA ASN A 398 -23.39 -23.05 16.21
C ASN A 398 -23.29 -21.99 15.09
N SER A 399 -24.30 -21.13 14.93
CA SER A 399 -24.30 -19.97 14.01
C SER A 399 -23.81 -18.67 14.64
N TYR A 400 -23.58 -18.66 15.96
CA TYR A 400 -23.23 -17.46 16.70
C TYR A 400 -21.72 -17.28 16.84
N PHE A 401 -21.24 -16.07 16.55
CA PHE A 401 -19.85 -15.68 16.66
C PHE A 401 -19.70 -14.46 17.57
N ILE A 402 -18.67 -14.42 18.39
CA ILE A 402 -18.25 -13.25 19.15
C ILE A 402 -17.22 -12.53 18.29
N ALA A 403 -17.50 -11.29 17.89
CA ALA A 403 -16.55 -10.44 17.19
C ALA A 403 -15.57 -9.83 18.20
N LYS A 404 -14.28 -10.09 18.00
CA LYS A 404 -13.18 -9.54 18.78
C LYS A 404 -12.44 -8.52 17.92
N LEU A 405 -12.56 -7.24 18.28
CA LEU A 405 -11.93 -6.13 17.54
C LEU A 405 -10.44 -6.03 17.89
N ASN A 406 -9.66 -5.47 16.97
CA ASN A 406 -8.23 -5.28 17.20
C ASN A 406 -7.96 -4.09 18.14
N THR A 407 -7.62 -4.40 19.39
CA THR A 407 -7.26 -3.43 20.43
C THR A 407 -5.76 -3.15 20.50
N SER A 408 -4.94 -3.85 19.68
CA SER A 408 -3.50 -3.65 19.69
C SER A 408 -3.15 -2.21 19.32
N PRO A 409 -2.14 -1.60 19.98
CA PRO A 409 -1.67 -0.28 19.58
C PRO A 409 -1.05 -0.36 18.18
N GLU A 410 -1.18 0.74 17.43
CA GLU A 410 -0.44 0.92 16.18
C GLU A 410 1.06 0.83 16.41
N ARG A 411 1.78 0.51 15.34
CA ARG A 411 3.22 0.74 15.31
C ARG A 411 3.48 2.23 15.57
N ASP A 412 4.22 2.49 16.62
CA ASP A 412 4.67 3.82 17.05
C ASP A 412 6.18 3.93 16.81
N TRP A 413 6.58 4.95 16.06
CA TRP A 413 7.98 5.26 15.73
C TRP A 413 8.37 6.64 16.25
N SER A 414 7.65 7.19 17.22
CA SER A 414 7.98 8.47 17.86
C SER A 414 9.40 8.49 18.40
N LYS A 415 9.93 7.34 18.85
CA LYS A 415 11.29 7.18 19.37
C LYS A 415 12.36 7.05 18.29
N ASP A 416 11.98 6.76 17.05
CA ASP A 416 12.89 6.64 15.91
C ASP A 416 13.13 8.00 15.24
N LEU A 417 12.28 8.99 15.55
CA LEU A 417 12.35 10.35 15.05
C LEU A 417 13.33 11.20 15.86
N ILE A 418 14.01 12.11 15.16
CA ILE A 418 14.90 13.11 15.78
C ILE A 418 14.18 14.46 15.86
N TYR A 419 14.11 15.02 17.06
CA TYR A 419 13.47 16.30 17.37
C TYR A 419 14.52 17.37 17.67
N ARG A 420 14.09 18.64 17.70
CA ARG A 420 14.96 19.77 18.02
C ARG A 420 15.15 19.97 19.52
#